data_AF-A0A0G1JVT7-F1
#
_entry.id   AF-A0A0G1JVT7-F1
#
_cell.length_a   1.000
_cell.length_b   1.000
_cell.length_c   1.000
_cell.angle_alpha   90.00
_cell.angle_beta   90.00
_cell.angle_gamma   90.00
#
_symmetry.space_group_name_H-M   'P 1'
#
loop_
_entity.id
_entity.type
_entity.pdbx_description
1 polymer ?
#
loop_
_entity_poly.entity_id
_entity_poly.type
_entity_poly.pdbx_seq_one_letter_code
_entity_poly.pdbx_strand_id
1 'polypeptide(L)'
;MVYMLIRTQILLPQDILNFLRSAAARQNKSVSELVRSIVSEKLTLPKRKSALKTMKEMAKSAYKGNVPKNFSTDDDLIYKQ
;
A
#
# COMPACT_ATOMS: atom_id res chain seq x y z
N MET A 1 -8.84 -11.18 -14.73
CA MET A 1 -7.54 -10.48 -14.61
C MET A 1 -6.43 -11.48 -14.84
N VAL A 2 -5.67 -11.35 -15.94
CA VAL A 2 -4.47 -12.16 -16.17
C VAL A 2 -3.31 -11.47 -15.42
N TYR A 3 -2.74 -12.14 -14.42
CA TYR A 3 -1.56 -11.61 -13.72
C TYR A 3 -0.33 -11.78 -14.61
N MET A 4 0.31 -10.68 -15.02
CA MET A 4 1.56 -10.74 -15.76
C MET A 4 2.70 -11.19 -14.85
N LEU A 5 3.32 -12.33 -15.18
CA LEU A 5 4.42 -12.91 -14.41
C LEU A 5 5.75 -12.29 -14.84
N ILE A 6 6.36 -11.46 -13.99
CA ILE A 6 7.72 -10.95 -14.23
C ILE A 6 8.71 -11.99 -13.71
N ARG A 7 9.61 -12.45 -14.57
CA ARG A 7 10.74 -13.32 -14.18
C ARG A 7 11.95 -12.46 -13.85
N THR A 8 12.48 -12.62 -12.65
CA THR A 8 13.72 -11.98 -12.19
C THR A 8 14.74 -13.05 -11.83
N GLN A 9 16.00 -12.79 -12.15
CA GLN A 9 17.14 -13.64 -11.76
C GLN A 9 17.89 -12.94 -10.63
N ILE A 10 18.11 -13.65 -9.53
CA ILE A 10 18.76 -13.11 -8.33
C ILE A 10 19.85 -14.10 -7.93
N LEU A 11 21.07 -13.60 -7.73
CA LEU A 11 22.15 -14.39 -7.19
C LEU A 11 21.96 -14.52 -5.67
N LEU A 12 21.94 -15.76 -5.18
CA LEU A 12 21.84 -16.07 -3.75
C LEU A 12 23.06 -16.88 -3.30
N PRO A 13 23.54 -16.69 -2.07
CA PRO A 13 24.49 -17.61 -1.44
C PRO A 13 23.97 -19.06 -1.48
N GLN A 14 24.87 -20.00 -1.70
CA GLN A 14 24.52 -21.41 -1.91
C GLN A 14 23.76 -22.01 -0.71
N ASP A 15 24.12 -21.63 0.51
CA ASP A 15 23.47 -22.11 1.73
C ASP A 15 22.00 -21.71 1.79
N ILE A 16 21.70 -20.47 1.40
CA ILE A 16 20.34 -19.94 1.34
C ILE A 16 19.54 -20.66 0.24
N LEU A 17 20.15 -20.91 -0.91
CA LEU A 17 19.51 -21.63 -2.01
C LEU A 17 19.13 -23.07 -1.59
N ASN A 18 20.04 -23.76 -0.91
CA ASN A 18 19.80 -25.11 -0.40
C ASN A 18 18.66 -25.12 0.63
N PHE A 19 18.67 -24.17 1.57
CA PHE A 19 17.59 -24.00 2.53
C PHE A 19 16.23 -23.77 1.84
N LEU A 20 16.18 -22.87 0.86
CA LEU A 20 14.95 -22.58 0.12
C LEU A 20 14.44 -23.79 -0.66
N ARG A 21 15.33 -24.58 -1.27
CA ARG A 21 14.96 -25.83 -1.96
C ARG A 21 14.33 -26.84 -1.00
N SER A 22 14.96 -27.05 0.17
CA SER A 22 14.41 -27.95 1.18
C SER A 22 13.07 -27.46 1.73
N ALA A 23 12.92 -26.16 1.98
CA ALA A 23 11.66 -25.58 2.44
C ALA A 23 10.54 -25.67 1.38
N ALA A 24 10.87 -25.46 0.11
CA ALA A 24 9.94 -25.56 -1.00
C ALA A 24 9.44 -27.01 -1.19
N ALA A 25 10.36 -27.98 -1.10
CA ALA A 25 10.04 -29.40 -1.17
C ALA A 25 9.09 -29.84 -0.05
N ARG A 26 9.31 -29.38 1.19
CA ARG A 26 8.41 -29.67 2.34
C ARG A 26 6.98 -29.15 2.14
N GLN A 27 6.80 -28.12 1.33
CA GLN A 27 5.50 -27.49 1.07
C GLN A 27 4.90 -27.88 -0.27
N ASN A 28 5.53 -28.79 -1.04
CA ASN A 28 5.14 -29.12 -2.42
C ASN A 28 4.96 -27.87 -3.32
N LYS A 29 5.84 -26.88 -3.16
CA LYS A 29 5.85 -25.64 -3.95
C LYS A 29 7.13 -25.53 -4.75
N SER A 30 7.10 -24.76 -5.83
CA SER A 30 8.32 -24.31 -6.48
C SER A 30 9.08 -23.30 -5.60
N VAL A 31 10.40 -23.21 -5.77
CA VAL A 31 11.22 -22.21 -5.08
C VAL A 31 10.70 -20.79 -5.36
N SER A 32 10.29 -20.52 -6.60
CA SER A 32 9.74 -19.22 -7.02
C SER A 32 8.43 -18.87 -6.31
N GLU A 33 7.54 -19.84 -6.10
CA GLU A 33 6.29 -19.64 -5.36
C GLU A 33 6.55 -19.40 -3.87
N LEU A 34 7.46 -20.17 -3.27
CA LEU A 34 7.85 -19.98 -1.89
C LEU A 34 8.43 -18.57 -1.67
N VAL A 35 9.39 -18.16 -2.50
CA VAL A 35 10.00 -16.82 -2.44
C VAL A 35 8.92 -15.75 -2.61
N ARG A 36 7.99 -15.94 -3.56
CA ARG A 36 6.89 -15.00 -3.75
C ARG A 36 6.00 -14.88 -2.53
N SER A 37 5.64 -15.99 -1.87
CA SER A 37 4.84 -15.93 -0.63
C SER A 37 5.55 -15.14 0.47
N ILE A 38 6.83 -15.42 0.71
CA ILE A 38 7.66 -14.72 1.72
C ILE A 38 7.75 -13.23 1.40
N VAL A 39 8.02 -12.90 0.14
CA VAL A 39 8.16 -11.52 -0.32
C VAL A 39 6.81 -10.79 -0.25
N SER A 40 5.70 -11.44 -0.61
CA SER A 40 4.37 -10.83 -0.54
C SER A 40 3.90 -10.58 0.89
N GLU A 41 4.29 -11.42 1.83
CA GLU A 41 3.98 -11.26 3.25
C GLU A 41 4.78 -10.10 3.87
N LYS A 42 6.05 -9.97 3.49
CA LYS A 42 6.94 -8.89 3.98
C LYS A 42 6.73 -7.56 3.26
N LEU A 43 6.44 -7.56 1.97
CA LEU A 43 6.01 -6.40 1.22
C LEU A 43 4.54 -6.16 1.53
N THR A 44 4.27 -5.62 2.71
CA THR A 44 3.10 -4.75 2.87
C THR A 44 3.31 -3.58 1.93
N LEU A 45 2.89 -3.74 0.66
CA LEU A 45 2.83 -2.65 -0.29
C LEU A 45 2.11 -1.52 0.46
N PRO A 46 2.71 -0.31 0.59
CA PRO A 46 1.98 0.80 1.16
C PRO A 46 0.72 0.91 0.32
N LYS A 47 -0.45 0.59 0.91
CA LYS A 47 -1.74 0.74 0.25
C LYS A 47 -1.68 2.12 -0.36
N ARG A 48 -1.65 2.23 -1.69
CA ARG A 48 -1.70 3.51 -2.40
C ARG A 48 -2.83 4.27 -1.72
N LYS A 49 -2.50 5.29 -0.91
CA LYS A 49 -3.54 6.16 -0.35
C LYS A 49 -4.24 6.70 -1.58
N SER A 50 -5.51 6.33 -1.77
CA SER A 50 -6.24 6.82 -2.95
C SER A 50 -6.17 8.33 -2.93
N ALA A 51 -6.05 8.97 -4.10
CA ALA A 51 -6.02 10.43 -4.20
C ALA A 51 -7.18 11.05 -3.39
N LEU A 52 -8.34 10.40 -3.40
CA LEU A 52 -9.52 10.70 -2.59
C LEU A 52 -9.26 10.73 -1.07
N LYS A 53 -8.50 9.77 -0.52
CA LYS A 53 -8.15 9.75 0.90
C LYS A 53 -7.20 10.90 1.26
N THR A 54 -6.22 11.18 0.39
CA THR A 54 -5.30 12.29 0.57
C THR A 54 -6.01 13.65 0.48
N MET A 55 -6.91 13.82 -0.50
CA MET A 55 -7.75 15.02 -0.63
C MET A 55 -8.66 15.22 0.59
N LYS A 56 -9.23 14.14 1.13
CA LYS A 56 -10.04 14.19 2.35
C LYS A 56 -9.22 14.57 3.59
N GLU A 57 -7.98 14.08 3.71
CA GLU A 57 -7.04 14.46 4.78
C GLU A 57 -6.61 15.94 4.66
N MET A 58 -6.40 16.44 3.43
CA MET A 58 -6.08 17.85 3.17
C MET A 58 -7.26 18.77 3.50
N ALA A 59 -8.47 18.44 3.04
CA ALA A 59 -9.67 19.21 3.37
C ALA A 59 -9.88 19.28 4.89
N LYS A 60 -9.80 18.15 5.60
CA LYS A 60 -9.89 18.13 7.07
C LYS A 60 -8.83 18.98 7.76
N SER A 61 -7.63 19.06 7.20
CA SER A 61 -6.53 19.84 7.77
C SER A 61 -6.69 21.34 7.51
N ALA A 62 -7.33 21.73 6.40
CA ALA A 62 -7.69 23.13 6.11
C ALA A 62 -8.77 23.68 7.04
N TYR A 63 -9.69 22.82 7.52
CA TYR A 63 -10.78 23.21 8.43
C TYR A 63 -10.41 23.14 9.93
N LYS A 64 -9.13 23.24 10.30
CA LYS A 64 -8.67 23.29 11.71
C LYS A 64 -8.93 24.64 12.42
N GLY A 65 -9.84 25.46 11.92
CA GLY A 65 -10.40 26.60 12.64
C GLY A 65 -11.81 26.26 13.13
N ASN A 66 -12.30 26.96 14.16
CA ASN A 66 -13.71 26.90 14.58
C ASN A 66 -14.60 27.35 13.41
N VAL A 67 -14.98 26.41 12.54
CA VAL A 67 -15.91 26.68 11.44
C VAL A 67 -17.33 26.66 12.04
N PRO A 68 -18.06 27.79 12.01
CA PRO A 68 -19.45 27.83 12.46
C PRO A 68 -20.27 26.77 11.73
N LYS A 69 -21.22 26.13 12.41
CA LYS A 69 -22.07 25.06 11.87
C LYS A 69 -22.76 25.42 10.53
N ASN A 70 -22.88 26.70 10.19
CA ASN A 70 -23.60 27.24 9.04
C ASN A 70 -22.71 27.97 8.02
N PHE A 71 -21.40 27.71 7.98
CA PHE A 71 -20.49 28.43 7.06
C PHE A 71 -20.88 28.29 5.58
N SER A 72 -21.45 27.16 5.17
CA SER A 72 -21.92 26.94 3.80
C SER A 72 -23.25 27.63 3.46
N THR A 73 -23.97 28.13 4.46
CA THR A 73 -25.32 28.70 4.28
C THR A 73 -25.29 30.23 4.39
N ASP A 74 -24.39 30.78 5.20
CA ASP A 74 -24.33 32.21 5.53
C ASP A 74 -22.99 32.87 5.13
N ASP A 75 -22.25 32.30 4.17
CA ASP A 75 -20.92 32.80 3.74
C ASP A 75 -20.97 34.28 3.30
N ASP A 76 -22.05 34.67 2.62
CA ASP A 76 -22.29 36.05 2.17
C ASP A 76 -22.48 37.07 3.31
N LEU A 77 -22.84 36.62 4.52
CA LEU A 77 -23.01 37.50 5.69
C LEU A 77 -21.68 37.81 6.38
N ILE A 78 -20.66 36.98 6.20
CA ILE A 78 -19.38 37.09 6.90
C ILE A 78 -18.48 38.15 6.25
N TYR A 79 -18.63 38.41 4.95
CA TYR A 79 -17.79 39.36 4.20
C TYR A 79 -18.47 40.71 3.91
N LYS A 80 -19.66 40.97 4.47
CA LYS A 80 -20.28 42.31 4.48
C LYS A 80 -19.70 43.17 5.61
N GLN A 81 -18.50 43.70 5.41
CA GLN A 81 -17.98 44.86 6.15
C GLN A 81 -17.64 45.97 5.17
#